data_AF-A0A2Z5UY04-F1
#
_entry.id   AF-A0A2Z5UY04-F1
#
_cell.length_a   1.000
_cell.length_b   1.000
_cell.length_c   1.000
_cell.angle_alpha   90.00
_cell.angle_beta   90.00
_cell.angle_gamma   90.00
#
_symmetry.space_group_name_H-M   'P 1'
#
loop_
_entity.id
_entity.type
_entity.pdbx_description
1 polymer ?
#
loop_
_entity_poly.entity_id
_entity_poly.type
_entity_poly.pdbx_seq_one_letter_code
_entity_poly.pdbx_strand_id
1 'polypeptide(L)'
;MTLMAGLLLLVASDPGQVSASPIAPVPQAEGCREPDGWDEAERRNPRYIVFGELHGTQQAPAFVGSLACALATKGERILLAVEKDATDDAALQAAWKLPSDQFGKALAKIGWVGRQDGVASQAMFAMLVDLHELKEKGLPIGVVAFNGDRDEAQAKRYANLAGQGPHEAAQAENIAHAAEQGNYDRVLVLVGNFHAGKQRVNWDGVQFDPMAARLNGFGNTLTLNMQYAAGTSWACIRKATAAARDETSLTEDAPTCGLHPMRGNADLNRSPFISVTSPTDGDPLPNYDGFFWVGTITGSPPLAAE
;
A
#
# COMPACT_ATOMS: atom_id res chain seq x y z
N MET A 1 -40.83 67.47 -0.23
CA MET A 1 -39.99 66.71 -1.18
C MET A 1 -38.62 66.57 -0.54
N THR A 2 -38.36 65.42 0.08
CA THR A 2 -37.17 65.16 0.88
C THR A 2 -36.49 63.94 0.27
N LEU A 3 -35.30 64.12 -0.32
CA LEU A 3 -34.48 63.01 -0.83
C LEU A 3 -33.82 62.31 0.35
N MET A 4 -34.08 61.01 0.52
CA MET A 4 -33.25 60.11 1.33
C MET A 4 -32.22 59.44 0.41
N ALA A 5 -30.93 59.64 0.68
CA ALA A 5 -29.85 58.89 0.09
C ALA A 5 -29.63 57.60 0.91
N GLY A 6 -29.92 56.45 0.31
CA GLY A 6 -29.65 55.13 0.89
C GLY A 6 -28.20 54.70 0.60
N LEU A 7 -27.43 54.47 1.66
CA LEU A 7 -26.08 53.95 1.63
C LEU A 7 -26.13 52.44 1.31
N LEU A 8 -25.63 52.03 0.15
CA LEU A 8 -25.48 50.62 -0.24
C LEU A 8 -24.16 50.09 0.36
N LEU A 9 -24.23 49.23 1.38
CA LEU A 9 -23.07 48.45 1.82
C LEU A 9 -22.84 47.29 0.83
N LEU A 10 -21.71 47.31 0.12
CA LEU A 10 -21.17 46.13 -0.55
C LEU A 10 -20.50 45.24 0.49
N VAL A 11 -21.06 44.06 0.74
CA VAL A 11 -20.39 42.99 1.47
C VAL A 11 -19.54 42.23 0.46
N ALA A 12 -18.21 42.40 0.53
CA ALA A 12 -17.28 41.57 -0.21
C ALA A 12 -17.27 40.17 0.42
N SER A 13 -17.77 39.18 -0.32
CA SER A 13 -17.60 37.77 0.01
C SER A 13 -16.16 37.35 -0.30
N ASP A 14 -15.39 37.13 0.75
CA ASP A 14 -14.02 36.61 0.72
C ASP A 14 -14.05 35.19 0.10
N PRO A 15 -13.29 34.88 -0.97
CA PRO A 15 -13.24 33.53 -1.51
C PRO A 15 -12.59 32.63 -0.45
N GLY A 16 -13.34 31.61 -0.05
CA GLY A 16 -13.06 30.80 1.13
C GLY A 16 -11.62 30.31 1.21
N GLN A 17 -10.97 30.65 2.32
CA GLN A 17 -9.83 29.91 2.83
C GLN A 17 -10.27 28.47 3.07
N VAL A 18 -9.89 27.57 2.17
CA VAL A 18 -9.90 26.13 2.42
C VAL A 18 -8.87 25.91 3.53
N SER A 19 -9.33 25.86 4.78
CA SER A 19 -8.48 25.45 5.90
C SER A 19 -8.01 24.03 5.61
N ALA A 20 -6.71 23.84 5.44
CA ALA A 20 -6.10 22.52 5.41
C ALA A 20 -6.44 21.84 6.73
N SER A 21 -7.25 20.78 6.69
CA SER A 21 -7.50 19.95 7.87
C SER A 21 -6.15 19.51 8.43
N PRO A 22 -5.93 19.61 9.76
CA PRO A 22 -4.70 19.13 10.36
C PRO A 22 -4.52 17.65 10.03
N ILE A 23 -3.31 17.29 9.59
CA ILE A 23 -2.92 15.91 9.31
C ILE A 23 -3.13 15.13 10.61
N ALA A 24 -4.03 14.14 10.60
CA ALA A 24 -4.23 13.28 11.75
C ALA A 24 -2.94 12.49 12.00
N PRO A 25 -2.48 12.37 13.27
CA PRO A 25 -1.28 11.61 13.59
C PRO A 25 -1.43 10.16 13.10
N VAL A 26 -0.37 9.62 12.52
CA VAL A 26 -0.31 8.21 12.14
C VAL A 26 -0.54 7.37 13.40
N PRO A 27 -1.56 6.50 13.44
CA PRO A 27 -1.75 5.56 14.53
C PRO A 27 -0.46 4.76 14.67
N GLN A 28 0.18 4.86 15.82
CA GLN A 28 1.20 3.88 16.18
C GLN A 28 0.52 2.52 16.26
N ALA A 29 1.24 1.45 15.94
CA ALA A 29 0.73 0.11 16.14
C ALA A 29 0.40 -0.08 17.63
N GLU A 30 -0.89 0.07 18.01
CA GLU A 30 -1.36 -0.15 19.38
C GLU A 30 -1.26 -1.65 19.70
N GLY A 31 -0.09 -2.06 20.16
CA GLY A 31 0.23 -3.43 20.51
C GLY A 31 0.55 -4.32 19.32
N CYS A 32 1.47 -5.25 19.55
CA CYS A 32 1.81 -6.33 18.63
C CYS A 32 0.74 -7.42 18.78
N ARG A 33 -0.41 -7.22 18.12
CA ARG A 33 -1.57 -8.08 18.26
C ARG A 33 -1.98 -8.65 16.91
N GLU A 34 -2.26 -9.96 16.90
CA GLU A 34 -2.89 -10.60 15.75
C GLU A 34 -4.33 -10.11 15.59
N PRO A 35 -4.75 -9.74 14.37
CA PRO A 35 -6.13 -9.37 14.11
C PRO A 35 -7.04 -10.59 14.29
N ASP A 36 -8.30 -10.34 14.66
CA ASP A 36 -9.32 -11.39 14.64
C ASP A 36 -9.33 -12.06 13.25
N GLY A 37 -9.48 -13.39 13.21
CA GLY A 37 -9.48 -14.16 11.95
C GLY A 37 -8.10 -14.47 11.36
N TRP A 38 -7.00 -14.06 12.00
CA TRP A 38 -5.65 -14.48 11.59
C TRP A 38 -5.48 -16.01 11.56
N ASP A 39 -6.13 -16.73 12.48
CA ASP A 39 -6.10 -18.19 12.56
C ASP A 39 -6.66 -18.86 11.29
N GLU A 40 -7.61 -18.23 10.59
CA GLU A 40 -8.10 -18.70 9.29
C GLU A 40 -7.03 -18.59 8.22
N ALA A 41 -6.32 -17.46 8.17
CA ALA A 41 -5.20 -17.25 7.25
C ALA A 41 -4.06 -18.22 7.54
N GLU A 42 -3.73 -18.41 8.82
CA GLU A 42 -2.68 -19.30 9.28
C GLU A 42 -2.95 -20.76 8.88
N ARG A 43 -4.19 -21.25 9.04
CA ARG A 43 -4.62 -22.61 8.67
C ARG A 43 -4.43 -22.92 7.18
N ARG A 44 -4.40 -21.91 6.31
CA ARG A 44 -4.11 -22.09 4.88
C ARG A 44 -2.64 -22.41 4.62
N ASN A 45 -1.79 -22.33 5.65
CA ASN A 45 -0.35 -22.51 5.61
C ASN A 45 0.35 -21.78 4.43
N PRO A 46 0.09 -20.48 4.23
CA PRO A 46 0.72 -19.73 3.14
C PRO A 46 2.20 -19.47 3.41
N ARG A 47 3.02 -19.56 2.36
CA ARG A 47 4.38 -19.01 2.36
C ARG A 47 4.35 -17.49 2.19
N TYR A 48 3.51 -17.02 1.27
CA TYR A 48 3.31 -15.60 0.98
C TYR A 48 1.89 -15.17 1.39
N ILE A 49 1.80 -14.09 2.16
CA ILE A 49 0.53 -13.43 2.48
C ILE A 49 0.56 -12.05 1.85
N VAL A 50 -0.24 -11.86 0.80
CA VAL A 50 -0.29 -10.62 0.04
C VAL A 50 -1.48 -9.79 0.49
N PHE A 51 -1.19 -8.63 1.06
CA PHE A 51 -2.14 -7.60 1.44
C PHE A 51 -2.23 -6.60 0.30
N GLY A 52 -3.28 -6.73 -0.51
CA GLY A 52 -3.68 -5.72 -1.47
C GLY A 52 -4.22 -4.52 -0.72
N GLU A 53 -3.72 -3.32 -1.00
CA GLU A 53 -4.06 -2.11 -0.26
C GLU A 53 -4.48 -0.94 -1.16
N LEU A 54 -5.04 0.09 -0.52
CA LEU A 54 -5.32 1.39 -1.14
C LEU A 54 -4.25 2.38 -0.70
N HIS A 55 -3.36 2.73 -1.64
CA HIS A 55 -2.23 3.63 -1.41
C HIS A 55 -2.62 4.91 -0.69
N GLY A 56 -1.66 5.46 0.06
CA GLY A 56 -1.82 6.73 0.76
C GLY A 56 -2.87 6.66 1.88
N THR A 57 -3.08 5.51 2.50
CA THR A 57 -3.88 5.37 3.72
C THR A 57 -2.99 5.10 4.93
N GLN A 58 -3.44 5.47 6.12
CA GLN A 58 -2.73 5.19 7.37
C GLN A 58 -2.92 3.74 7.83
N GLN A 59 -4.08 3.17 7.49
CA GLN A 59 -4.56 1.95 8.10
C GLN A 59 -3.90 0.68 7.56
N ALA A 60 -3.63 0.60 6.25
CA ALA A 60 -3.00 -0.61 5.69
C ALA A 60 -1.57 -0.84 6.21
N PRO A 61 -0.67 0.17 6.27
CA PRO A 61 0.64 0.01 6.90
C PRO A 61 0.54 -0.32 8.39
N ALA A 62 -0.36 0.35 9.13
CA ALA A 62 -0.55 0.07 10.56
C ALA A 62 -1.02 -1.38 10.82
N PHE A 63 -1.93 -1.89 10.00
CA PHE A 63 -2.44 -3.25 10.09
C PHE A 63 -1.33 -4.29 9.87
N VAL A 64 -0.60 -4.16 8.76
CA VAL A 64 0.48 -5.11 8.41
C VAL A 64 1.66 -5.01 9.37
N GLY A 65 2.03 -3.80 9.81
CA GLY A 65 3.07 -3.59 10.82
C GLY A 65 2.73 -4.23 12.17
N SER A 66 1.49 -4.09 12.64
CA SER A 66 1.03 -4.73 13.90
C SER A 66 1.06 -6.26 13.80
N LEU A 67 0.59 -6.82 12.69
CA LEU A 67 0.68 -8.26 12.43
C LEU A 67 2.14 -8.74 12.38
N ALA A 68 3.00 -8.07 11.63
CA ALA A 68 4.43 -8.41 11.55
C ALA A 68 5.07 -8.42 12.95
N CYS A 69 4.77 -7.43 13.79
CA CYS A 69 5.24 -7.42 15.17
C CYS A 69 4.69 -8.60 15.99
N ALA A 70 3.39 -8.89 15.88
CA ALA A 70 2.74 -9.96 16.63
C ALA A 70 3.39 -11.33 16.34
N LEU A 71 3.59 -11.63 15.05
CA LEU A 71 4.21 -12.88 14.61
C LEU A 71 5.68 -12.96 15.02
N ALA A 72 6.43 -11.87 14.86
CA ALA A 72 7.83 -11.84 15.27
C ALA A 72 8.01 -11.99 16.78
N THR A 73 7.07 -11.45 17.58
CA THR A 73 7.05 -11.64 19.04
C THR A 73 6.78 -13.09 19.43
N LYS A 74 6.06 -13.86 18.59
CA LYS A 74 5.86 -15.30 18.75
C LYS A 74 7.05 -16.15 18.26
N GLY A 75 8.09 -15.50 17.72
CA GLY A 75 9.32 -16.16 17.27
C GLY A 75 9.35 -16.48 15.77
N GLU A 76 8.31 -16.13 15.01
CA GLU A 76 8.32 -16.30 13.56
C GLU A 76 9.28 -15.30 12.91
N ARG A 77 10.10 -15.77 11.98
CA ARG A 77 11.01 -14.95 11.17
C ARG A 77 10.22 -14.35 10.02
N ILE A 78 10.04 -13.02 10.04
CA ILE A 78 9.17 -12.31 9.09
C ILE A 78 10.02 -11.58 8.05
N LEU A 79 9.65 -11.74 6.78
CA LEU A 79 10.08 -10.83 5.71
C LEU A 79 8.89 -9.93 5.35
N LEU A 80 9.04 -8.62 5.47
CA LEU A 80 8.09 -7.65 4.95
C LEU A 80 8.56 -7.13 3.58
N ALA A 81 7.85 -7.51 2.52
CA ALA A 81 8.05 -6.99 1.19
C ALA A 81 7.15 -5.76 0.95
N VAL A 82 7.77 -4.62 0.64
CA VAL A 82 7.07 -3.35 0.39
C VAL A 82 7.21 -2.92 -1.06
N GLU A 83 6.16 -2.32 -1.61
CA GLU A 83 6.11 -1.83 -3.00
C GLU A 83 6.98 -0.57 -3.21
N LYS A 84 8.27 -0.67 -2.94
CA LYS A 84 9.28 0.33 -3.24
C LYS A 84 10.17 -0.17 -4.37
N ASP A 85 10.68 0.75 -5.18
CA ASP A 85 11.56 0.46 -6.33
C ASP A 85 12.63 -0.58 -5.98
N ALA A 86 12.70 -1.66 -6.75
CA ALA A 86 13.63 -2.77 -6.53
C ALA A 86 15.10 -2.35 -6.69
N THR A 87 15.37 -1.31 -7.48
CA THR A 87 16.72 -0.76 -7.65
C THR A 87 17.25 -0.09 -6.37
N ASP A 88 16.34 0.33 -5.48
CA ASP A 88 16.68 0.91 -4.18
C ASP A 88 16.91 -0.14 -3.08
N ASP A 89 16.62 -1.42 -3.33
CA ASP A 89 16.68 -2.45 -2.29
C ASP A 89 18.09 -2.59 -1.70
N ALA A 90 19.15 -2.52 -2.50
CA ALA A 90 20.51 -2.58 -1.99
C ALA A 90 20.81 -1.45 -0.98
N ALA A 91 20.29 -0.25 -1.23
CA ALA A 91 20.41 0.87 -0.31
C ALA A 91 19.54 0.68 0.94
N LEU A 92 18.33 0.12 0.79
CA LEU A 92 17.46 -0.25 1.90
C LEU A 92 18.14 -1.30 2.80
N GLN A 93 18.73 -2.36 2.25
CA GLN A 93 19.45 -3.38 3.00
C GLN A 93 20.68 -2.82 3.74
N ALA A 94 21.34 -1.81 3.16
CA ALA A 94 22.42 -1.09 3.85
C ALA A 94 21.89 -0.24 5.01
N ALA A 95 20.77 0.48 4.80
CA ALA A 95 20.12 1.27 5.84
C ALA A 95 19.58 0.41 6.98
N TRP A 96 19.01 -0.77 6.69
CA TRP A 96 18.43 -1.71 7.67
C TRP A 96 19.46 -2.28 8.66
N LYS A 97 20.76 -2.11 8.38
CA LYS A 97 21.87 -2.49 9.25
C LYS A 97 22.32 -1.36 10.18
N LEU A 98 21.84 -0.13 9.95
CA LEU A 98 22.16 1.01 10.81
C LEU A 98 21.43 0.89 12.15
N PRO A 99 21.90 1.57 13.21
CA PRO A 99 21.14 1.69 14.44
C PRO A 99 19.81 2.45 14.22
N SER A 100 18.82 2.23 15.09
CA SER A 100 17.47 2.82 14.93
C SER A 100 17.45 4.34 14.87
N ASP A 101 18.36 5.02 15.58
CA ASP A 101 18.49 6.49 15.58
C ASP A 101 19.00 7.07 14.25
N GLN A 102 19.51 6.22 13.36
CA GLN A 102 20.02 6.56 12.03
C GLN A 102 19.14 6.03 10.90
N PHE A 103 18.39 4.95 11.13
CA PHE A 103 17.60 4.29 10.10
C PHE A 103 16.61 5.23 9.41
N GLY A 104 15.80 5.98 10.17
CA GLY A 104 14.81 6.89 9.57
C GLY A 104 15.43 7.93 8.63
N LYS A 105 16.58 8.50 9.03
CA LYS A 105 17.32 9.47 8.18
C LYS A 105 17.89 8.82 6.92
N ALA A 106 18.31 7.57 6.99
CA ALA A 106 18.78 6.82 5.83
C ALA A 106 17.62 6.44 4.90
N LEU A 107 16.52 5.92 5.45
CA LEU A 107 15.31 5.57 4.72
C LEU A 107 14.75 6.76 3.94
N ALA A 108 14.70 7.95 4.56
CA ALA A 108 14.22 9.18 3.91
C ALA A 108 14.97 9.50 2.60
N LYS A 109 16.26 9.18 2.55
CA LYS A 109 17.14 9.43 1.38
C LYS A 109 17.00 8.39 0.27
N ILE A 110 16.38 7.23 0.55
CA ILE A 110 16.26 6.10 -0.38
C ILE A 110 14.92 6.21 -1.13
N GLY A 111 14.77 7.32 -1.87
CA GLY A 111 13.60 7.58 -2.71
C GLY A 111 12.26 7.69 -1.97
N TRP A 112 12.29 7.93 -0.66
CA TRP A 112 11.09 8.15 0.15
C TRP A 112 10.64 9.60 0.10
N VAL A 113 11.57 10.54 0.36
CA VAL A 113 11.33 11.96 0.13
C VAL A 113 11.24 12.23 -1.37
N GLY A 114 10.22 12.98 -1.78
CA GLY A 114 10.02 13.41 -3.18
C GLY A 114 9.04 12.56 -3.99
N ARG A 115 8.67 11.35 -3.54
CA ARG A 115 7.61 10.55 -4.17
C ARG A 115 6.24 10.97 -3.64
N GLN A 116 5.27 11.18 -4.53
CA GLN A 116 4.00 11.86 -4.21
C GLN A 116 2.75 10.99 -4.38
N ASP A 117 2.87 9.79 -4.94
CA ASP A 117 1.75 8.96 -5.40
C ASP A 117 1.02 8.17 -4.30
N GLY A 118 1.41 8.32 -3.05
CA GLY A 118 0.83 7.62 -1.90
C GLY A 118 1.53 6.30 -1.53
N VAL A 119 2.44 5.80 -2.36
CA VAL A 119 3.23 4.59 -2.08
C VAL A 119 4.27 4.85 -0.99
N ALA A 120 5.02 5.95 -1.09
CA ALA A 120 5.99 6.40 -0.08
C ALA A 120 5.35 7.35 0.95
N SER A 121 4.25 6.92 1.56
CA SER A 121 3.51 7.73 2.54
C SER A 121 4.24 7.82 3.90
N GLN A 122 3.84 8.79 4.72
CA GLN A 122 4.26 8.89 6.13
C GLN A 122 3.92 7.62 6.94
N ALA A 123 2.78 6.99 6.69
CA ALA A 123 2.38 5.77 7.38
C ALA A 123 3.27 4.57 7.01
N MET A 124 3.62 4.42 5.72
CA MET A 124 4.58 3.41 5.29
C MET A 124 5.98 3.68 5.87
N PHE A 125 6.41 4.95 5.94
CA PHE A 125 7.67 5.34 6.58
C PHE A 125 7.70 4.95 8.06
N ALA A 126 6.65 5.33 8.80
CA ALA A 126 6.52 5.04 10.22
C ALA A 126 6.51 3.54 10.49
N MET A 127 5.77 2.76 9.71
CA MET A 127 5.76 1.30 9.80
C MET A 127 7.18 0.71 9.67
N LEU A 128 7.96 1.15 8.67
CA LEU A 128 9.33 0.66 8.50
C LEU A 128 10.25 1.06 9.65
N VAL A 129 10.12 2.29 10.16
CA VAL A 129 10.90 2.75 11.34
C VAL A 129 10.56 1.94 12.58
N ASP A 130 9.28 1.72 12.86
CA ASP A 130 8.81 0.94 14.01
C ASP A 130 9.31 -0.52 13.93
N LEU A 131 9.20 -1.15 12.75
CA LEU A 131 9.70 -2.51 12.54
C LEU A 131 11.23 -2.61 12.66
N HIS A 132 11.95 -1.56 12.26
CA HIS A 132 13.39 -1.49 12.47
C HIS A 132 13.74 -1.42 13.95
N GLU A 133 13.03 -0.62 14.75
CA GLU A 133 13.23 -0.61 16.21
C GLU A 133 12.97 -1.97 16.85
N LEU A 134 11.96 -2.70 16.36
CA LEU A 134 11.66 -4.05 16.81
C LEU A 134 12.78 -5.05 16.44
N LYS A 135 13.35 -4.91 15.23
CA LYS A 135 14.53 -5.67 14.82
C LYS A 135 15.75 -5.39 15.72
N GLU A 136 15.99 -4.14 16.10
CA GLU A 136 17.08 -3.78 17.03
C GLU A 136 16.86 -4.33 18.44
N LYS A 137 15.60 -4.55 18.85
CA LYS A 137 15.22 -5.25 20.08
C LYS A 137 15.34 -6.78 19.97
N GLY A 138 15.81 -7.29 18.83
CA GLY A 138 16.09 -8.71 18.62
C GLY A 138 14.96 -9.50 17.94
N LEU A 139 13.87 -8.86 17.51
CA LEU A 139 12.83 -9.55 16.76
C LEU A 139 13.33 -9.89 15.34
N PRO A 140 13.05 -11.10 14.82
CA PRO A 140 13.59 -11.55 13.55
C PRO A 140 12.81 -11.01 12.34
N ILE A 141 12.95 -9.72 12.07
CA ILE A 141 12.24 -9.00 11.00
C ILE A 141 13.24 -8.54 9.93
N GLY A 142 13.00 -8.95 8.68
CA GLY A 142 13.66 -8.45 7.48
C GLY A 142 12.70 -7.64 6.61
N VAL A 143 13.25 -6.85 5.70
CA VAL A 143 12.48 -6.08 4.71
C VAL A 143 13.05 -6.25 3.31
N VAL A 144 12.24 -6.03 2.28
CA VAL A 144 12.68 -5.96 0.88
C VAL A 144 11.84 -4.95 0.09
N ALA A 145 12.49 -4.16 -0.76
CA ALA A 145 11.84 -3.37 -1.81
C ALA A 145 11.79 -4.18 -3.11
N PHE A 146 10.60 -4.34 -3.70
CA PHE A 146 10.43 -5.30 -4.81
C PHE A 146 9.89 -4.70 -6.13
N ASN A 147 9.51 -3.42 -6.14
CA ASN A 147 8.72 -2.84 -7.23
C ASN A 147 9.52 -2.66 -8.53
N GLY A 148 9.05 -3.24 -9.63
CA GLY A 148 9.71 -3.16 -10.94
C GLY A 148 10.93 -4.06 -11.10
N ASP A 149 11.66 -3.87 -12.20
CA ASP A 149 12.89 -4.59 -12.46
C ASP A 149 14.05 -4.11 -11.58
N ARG A 150 14.79 -5.05 -10.98
CA ARG A 150 15.96 -4.74 -10.14
C ARG A 150 17.22 -4.45 -10.95
N ASP A 151 17.28 -4.95 -12.19
CA ASP A 151 18.42 -4.81 -13.08
C ASP A 151 18.04 -5.06 -14.56
N GLU A 152 18.92 -4.67 -15.48
CA GLU A 152 18.71 -4.87 -16.92
C GLU A 152 18.56 -6.35 -17.33
N ALA A 153 19.18 -7.28 -16.60
CA ALA A 153 19.13 -8.69 -16.94
C ALA A 153 17.73 -9.27 -16.65
N GLN A 154 17.11 -8.83 -15.55
CA GLN A 154 15.73 -9.14 -15.23
C GLN A 154 14.77 -8.47 -16.24
N ALA A 155 14.99 -7.20 -16.56
CA ALA A 155 14.18 -6.50 -17.57
C ALA A 155 14.19 -7.24 -18.93
N LYS A 156 15.37 -7.66 -19.40
CA LYS A 156 15.52 -8.43 -20.65
C LYS A 156 14.82 -9.78 -20.58
N ARG A 157 14.80 -10.45 -19.43
CA ARG A 157 14.18 -11.76 -19.23
C ARG A 157 12.66 -11.71 -19.45
N TYR A 158 12.02 -10.63 -19.00
CA TYR A 158 10.56 -10.48 -19.06
C TYR A 158 10.07 -9.57 -20.19
N ALA A 159 10.97 -9.02 -21.02
CA ALA A 159 10.66 -8.06 -22.08
C ALA A 159 9.60 -8.54 -23.11
N ASN A 160 9.41 -9.85 -23.26
CA ASN A 160 8.43 -10.41 -24.20
C ASN A 160 7.01 -10.56 -23.61
N LEU A 161 6.82 -10.25 -22.33
CA LEU A 161 5.49 -10.25 -21.71
C LEU A 161 4.70 -9.01 -22.15
N ALA A 162 3.41 -9.17 -22.38
CA ALA A 162 2.54 -8.09 -22.83
C ALA A 162 2.14 -7.15 -21.69
N GLY A 163 1.90 -5.88 -22.03
CA GLY A 163 1.37 -4.87 -21.10
C GLY A 163 2.23 -4.71 -19.86
N GLN A 164 1.59 -4.71 -18.69
CA GLN A 164 2.27 -4.63 -17.39
C GLN A 164 2.94 -5.95 -16.97
N GLY A 165 2.78 -7.02 -17.76
CA GLY A 165 3.33 -8.35 -17.47
C GLY A 165 4.81 -8.39 -17.10
N PRO A 166 5.72 -7.62 -17.74
CA PRO A 166 7.12 -7.58 -17.33
C PRO A 166 7.31 -7.06 -15.90
N HIS A 167 6.56 -6.02 -15.53
CA HIS A 167 6.59 -5.41 -14.20
C HIS A 167 6.07 -6.37 -13.13
N GLU A 168 4.90 -6.99 -13.36
CA GLU A 168 4.30 -7.96 -12.43
C GLU A 168 5.20 -9.19 -12.21
N ALA A 169 5.85 -9.68 -13.28
CA ALA A 169 6.76 -10.81 -13.20
C ALA A 169 8.05 -10.48 -12.43
N ALA A 170 8.61 -9.29 -12.66
CA ALA A 170 9.79 -8.82 -11.94
C ALA A 170 9.51 -8.68 -10.43
N GLN A 171 8.37 -8.07 -10.07
CA GLN A 171 7.93 -7.94 -8.68
C GLN A 171 7.85 -9.30 -7.97
N ALA A 172 7.17 -10.27 -8.59
CA ALA A 172 7.02 -11.61 -8.01
C ALA A 172 8.38 -12.33 -7.84
N GLU A 173 9.28 -12.21 -8.82
CA GLU A 173 10.63 -12.79 -8.72
C GLU A 173 11.45 -12.11 -7.60
N ASN A 174 11.37 -10.79 -7.45
CA ASN A 174 12.10 -10.07 -6.41
C ASN A 174 11.66 -10.51 -5.00
N ILE A 175 10.35 -10.66 -4.78
CA ILE A 175 9.80 -11.16 -3.51
C ILE A 175 10.28 -12.59 -3.24
N ALA A 176 10.16 -13.48 -4.23
CA ALA A 176 10.58 -14.88 -4.09
C ALA A 176 12.08 -15.00 -3.81
N HIS A 177 12.90 -14.23 -4.52
CA HIS A 177 14.34 -14.23 -4.34
C HIS A 177 14.75 -13.79 -2.92
N ALA A 178 14.18 -12.70 -2.41
CA ALA A 178 14.45 -12.26 -1.04
C ALA A 178 13.96 -13.27 0.01
N ALA A 179 12.83 -13.93 -0.25
CA ALA A 179 12.32 -15.00 0.60
C ALA A 179 13.20 -16.26 0.62
N GLU A 180 13.99 -16.52 -0.42
CA GLU A 180 14.94 -17.63 -0.50
C GLU A 180 16.29 -17.30 0.14
N GLN A 181 16.69 -16.02 0.13
CA GLN A 181 17.94 -15.57 0.75
C GLN A 181 17.93 -15.64 2.28
N GLY A 182 16.75 -15.69 2.90
CA GLY A 182 16.59 -15.85 4.34
C GLY A 182 15.71 -17.04 4.70
N ASN A 183 15.98 -17.68 5.83
CA ASN A 183 15.07 -18.65 6.43
C ASN A 183 13.91 -17.91 7.10
N TYR A 184 12.93 -17.43 6.32
CA TYR A 184 11.73 -16.77 6.84
C TYR A 184 10.60 -17.78 6.97
N ASP A 185 9.86 -17.70 8.07
CA ASP A 185 8.67 -18.52 8.32
C ASP A 185 7.47 -17.97 7.51
N ARG A 186 7.40 -16.63 7.36
CA ARG A 186 6.36 -15.93 6.62
C ARG A 186 6.92 -14.77 5.82
N VAL A 187 6.35 -14.58 4.63
CA VAL A 187 6.57 -13.38 3.80
C VAL A 187 5.27 -12.61 3.75
N LEU A 188 5.25 -11.43 4.36
CA LEU A 188 4.14 -10.48 4.27
C LEU A 188 4.44 -9.52 3.13
N VAL A 189 3.52 -9.38 2.17
CA VAL A 189 3.67 -8.48 1.02
C VAL A 189 2.61 -7.40 1.12
N LEU A 190 3.02 -6.13 1.18
CA LEU A 190 2.11 -4.99 1.15
C LEU A 190 2.25 -4.24 -0.17
N VAL A 191 1.16 -4.23 -0.94
CA VAL A 191 1.15 -3.81 -2.35
C VAL A 191 -0.22 -3.30 -2.76
N GLY A 192 -0.30 -2.45 -3.79
CA GLY A 192 -1.57 -2.00 -4.34
C GLY A 192 -2.49 -3.16 -4.75
N ASN A 193 -3.80 -3.02 -4.49
CA ASN A 193 -4.82 -4.06 -4.75
C ASN A 193 -4.73 -4.70 -6.13
N PHE A 194 -4.38 -3.93 -7.15
CA PHE A 194 -4.22 -4.40 -8.52
C PHE A 194 -3.21 -5.56 -8.64
N HIS A 195 -2.02 -5.38 -8.06
CA HIS A 195 -0.93 -6.37 -8.05
C HIS A 195 -1.26 -7.60 -7.18
N ALA A 196 -2.09 -7.41 -6.15
CA ALA A 196 -2.46 -8.46 -5.21
C ALA A 196 -3.49 -9.47 -5.75
N GLY A 197 -4.05 -9.23 -6.94
CA GLY A 197 -5.05 -10.12 -7.55
C GLY A 197 -4.46 -11.44 -8.06
N LYS A 198 -5.26 -12.50 -8.05
CA LYS A 198 -4.88 -13.84 -8.53
C LYS A 198 -5.39 -14.17 -9.92
N GLN A 199 -6.29 -13.37 -10.47
CA GLN A 199 -6.89 -13.62 -11.79
C GLN A 199 -6.12 -12.87 -12.87
N ARG A 200 -6.06 -13.50 -14.05
CA ARG A 200 -5.58 -12.85 -15.27
C ARG A 200 -6.38 -11.56 -15.51
N VAL A 201 -5.67 -10.45 -15.65
CA VAL A 201 -6.28 -9.17 -16.00
C VAL A 201 -6.35 -9.07 -17.52
N ASN A 202 -7.44 -8.47 -18.02
CA ASN A 202 -7.56 -8.01 -19.39
C ASN A 202 -7.79 -6.49 -19.36
N TRP A 203 -6.79 -5.73 -19.78
CA TRP A 203 -6.84 -4.27 -19.87
C TRP A 203 -6.69 -3.87 -21.33
N ASP A 204 -7.74 -3.25 -21.90
CA ASP A 204 -7.77 -2.80 -23.30
C ASP A 204 -7.32 -3.87 -24.32
N GLY A 205 -7.73 -5.12 -24.10
CA GLY A 205 -7.39 -6.25 -24.96
C GLY A 205 -6.01 -6.86 -24.71
N VAL A 206 -5.23 -6.29 -23.78
CA VAL A 206 -3.93 -6.82 -23.36
C VAL A 206 -4.11 -7.65 -22.09
N GLN A 207 -3.66 -8.91 -22.15
CA GLN A 207 -3.77 -9.84 -21.03
C GLN A 207 -2.44 -10.07 -20.32
N PHE A 208 -2.45 -10.00 -18.99
CA PHE A 208 -1.29 -10.32 -18.17
C PHE A 208 -1.70 -10.77 -16.77
N ASP A 209 -0.85 -11.59 -16.13
CA ASP A 209 -1.04 -12.06 -14.76
C ASP A 209 -0.48 -11.01 -13.78
N PRO A 210 -1.25 -10.56 -12.77
CA PRO A 210 -0.74 -9.72 -11.69
C PRO A 210 0.35 -10.41 -10.86
N MET A 211 1.08 -9.63 -10.07
CA MET A 211 2.19 -10.06 -9.25
C MET A 211 1.81 -11.25 -8.37
N ALA A 212 0.68 -11.21 -7.66
CA ALA A 212 0.29 -12.30 -6.76
C ALA A 212 -0.07 -13.59 -7.52
N ALA A 213 -0.68 -13.49 -8.71
CA ALA A 213 -0.90 -14.64 -9.59
C ALA A 213 0.42 -15.29 -10.02
N ARG A 214 1.45 -14.48 -10.32
CA ARG A 214 2.81 -14.96 -10.64
C ARG A 214 3.50 -15.55 -9.41
N LEU A 215 3.36 -14.91 -8.25
CA LEU A 215 4.01 -15.31 -6.98
C LEU A 215 3.59 -16.71 -6.54
N ASN A 216 2.37 -17.14 -6.87
CA ASN A 216 1.88 -18.49 -6.62
C ASN A 216 2.73 -19.58 -7.29
N GLY A 217 3.50 -19.26 -8.33
CA GLY A 217 4.48 -20.16 -8.94
C GLY A 217 5.71 -20.45 -8.07
N PHE A 218 5.98 -19.61 -7.06
CA PHE A 218 7.11 -19.73 -6.13
C PHE A 218 6.70 -20.31 -4.76
N GLY A 219 5.40 -20.50 -4.51
CA GLY A 219 4.90 -21.07 -3.27
C GLY A 219 3.45 -20.71 -2.98
N ASN A 220 2.86 -21.42 -2.01
CA ASN A 220 1.48 -21.20 -1.60
C ASN A 220 1.25 -19.75 -1.19
N THR A 221 0.35 -19.06 -1.91
CA THR A 221 0.10 -17.63 -1.79
C THR A 221 -1.34 -17.39 -1.34
N LEU A 222 -1.51 -16.71 -0.21
CA LEU A 222 -2.80 -16.21 0.26
C LEU A 222 -2.91 -14.73 -0.09
N THR A 223 -4.02 -14.33 -0.72
CA THR A 223 -4.25 -12.95 -1.17
C THR A 223 -5.45 -12.34 -0.45
N LEU A 224 -5.28 -11.16 0.13
CA LEU A 224 -6.31 -10.45 0.88
C LEU A 224 -6.48 -9.05 0.29
N ASN A 225 -7.70 -8.73 -0.16
CA ASN A 225 -8.05 -7.39 -0.60
C ASN A 225 -8.39 -6.51 0.60
N MET A 226 -7.93 -5.27 0.61
CA MET A 226 -8.33 -4.32 1.66
C MET A 226 -9.82 -3.97 1.53
N GLN A 227 -10.55 -4.09 2.64
CA GLN A 227 -11.91 -3.56 2.79
C GLN A 227 -11.91 -2.46 3.86
N TYR A 228 -12.66 -1.40 3.62
CA TYR A 228 -12.68 -0.23 4.48
C TYR A 228 -14.05 0.46 4.47
N ALA A 229 -14.29 1.26 5.52
CA ALA A 229 -15.37 2.23 5.56
C ALA A 229 -14.94 3.55 4.89
N ALA A 230 -15.92 4.38 4.52
CA ALA A 230 -15.67 5.65 3.85
C ALA A 230 -14.70 6.55 4.65
N GLY A 231 -13.90 7.33 3.94
CA GLY A 231 -12.87 8.16 4.57
C GLY A 231 -12.05 8.93 3.55
N THR A 232 -10.73 9.02 3.76
CA THR A 232 -9.81 9.67 2.80
C THR A 232 -8.60 8.80 2.48
N SER A 233 -8.03 9.00 1.29
CA SER A 233 -6.70 8.52 0.92
C SER A 233 -5.90 9.65 0.26
N TRP A 234 -4.58 9.58 0.33
CA TRP A 234 -3.70 10.42 -0.48
C TRP A 234 -3.45 9.77 -1.83
N ALA A 235 -3.68 10.50 -2.92
CA ALA A 235 -3.38 10.03 -4.26
C ALA A 235 -3.04 11.20 -5.19
N CYS A 236 -2.44 10.88 -6.33
CA CYS A 236 -2.27 11.82 -7.45
C CYS A 236 -3.28 11.47 -8.55
N ILE A 237 -4.32 12.28 -8.69
CA ILE A 237 -5.40 12.04 -9.65
C ILE A 237 -5.30 13.05 -10.79
N ARG A 238 -5.40 12.58 -12.03
CA ARG A 238 -5.56 13.46 -13.19
C ARG A 238 -6.97 14.02 -13.21
N LYS A 239 -7.11 15.34 -13.38
CA LYS A 239 -8.41 16.01 -13.36
C LYS A 239 -9.27 15.53 -14.53
N ALA A 240 -10.34 14.79 -14.26
CA ALA A 240 -11.37 14.56 -15.27
C ALA A 240 -12.11 15.89 -15.50
N THR A 241 -12.01 16.46 -16.69
CA THR A 241 -12.88 17.59 -17.06
C THR A 241 -14.28 17.03 -17.33
N ALA A 242 -15.33 17.80 -17.02
CA ALA A 242 -16.73 17.39 -17.21
C ALA A 242 -17.11 17.09 -18.69
N ALA A 243 -16.20 17.29 -19.63
CA ALA A 243 -16.33 16.95 -21.04
C ALA A 243 -15.83 15.52 -21.39
N ALA A 244 -15.16 14.81 -20.46
CA ALA A 244 -14.60 13.48 -20.68
C ALA A 244 -15.65 12.35 -20.61
N ARG A 245 -16.80 12.52 -21.28
CA ARG A 245 -17.71 11.41 -21.64
C ARG A 245 -17.34 10.75 -22.96
N ASP A 246 -16.21 11.15 -23.54
CA ASP A 246 -15.60 10.52 -24.70
C ASP A 246 -14.09 10.40 -24.42
N GLU A 247 -13.56 9.18 -24.45
CA GLU A 247 -12.25 8.76 -23.91
C GLU A 247 -11.03 9.34 -24.66
N THR A 248 -11.24 10.19 -25.67
CA THR A 248 -10.18 10.73 -26.52
C THR A 248 -9.67 12.11 -26.10
N SER A 249 -10.13 12.67 -24.98
CA SER A 249 -9.73 14.02 -24.52
C SER A 249 -9.15 14.04 -23.09
N LEU A 250 -8.02 13.36 -22.93
CA LEU A 250 -7.17 13.49 -21.73
C LEU A 250 -6.20 14.67 -21.93
N THR A 251 -6.48 15.86 -21.40
CA THR A 251 -5.53 17.00 -21.47
C THR A 251 -4.27 16.74 -20.65
N GLU A 252 -3.12 17.23 -21.12
CA GLU A 252 -1.76 17.10 -20.52
C GLU A 252 -1.57 17.80 -19.16
N ASP A 253 -2.62 17.98 -18.36
CA ASP A 253 -2.49 18.60 -17.04
C ASP A 253 -1.80 17.64 -16.07
N ALA A 254 -0.80 18.16 -15.33
CA ALA A 254 -0.10 17.41 -14.29
C ALA A 254 -1.10 16.84 -13.27
N PRO A 255 -0.90 15.59 -12.79
CA PRO A 255 -1.79 15.00 -11.81
C PRO A 255 -1.81 15.86 -10.54
N THR A 256 -3.00 16.12 -10.00
CA THR A 256 -3.16 16.85 -8.75
C THR A 256 -3.04 15.86 -7.60
N CYS A 257 -2.04 16.05 -6.74
CA CYS A 257 -1.82 15.22 -5.57
C CYS A 257 -2.47 15.83 -4.34
N GLY A 258 -3.16 15.02 -3.54
CA GLY A 258 -3.80 15.50 -2.32
C GLY A 258 -4.65 14.44 -1.63
N LEU A 259 -5.36 14.87 -0.60
CA LEU A 259 -6.38 14.07 0.05
C LEU A 259 -7.62 13.99 -0.83
N HIS A 260 -8.07 12.76 -1.10
CA HIS A 260 -9.27 12.48 -1.86
C HIS A 260 -10.28 11.73 -0.99
N PRO A 261 -11.57 12.12 -1.04
CA PRO A 261 -12.61 11.36 -0.37
C PRO A 261 -12.79 10.01 -1.05
N MET A 262 -12.81 8.96 -0.24
CA MET A 262 -12.98 7.59 -0.70
C MET A 262 -14.33 7.05 -0.23
N ARG A 263 -15.09 6.52 -1.17
CA ARG A 263 -16.27 5.72 -0.84
C ARG A 263 -15.79 4.37 -0.32
N GLY A 264 -16.41 3.89 0.75
CA GLY A 264 -16.15 2.56 1.30
C GLY A 264 -17.46 1.86 1.63
N ASN A 265 -17.36 0.73 2.32
CA ASN A 265 -18.50 0.02 2.85
C ASN A 265 -19.12 0.76 4.05
N ALA A 266 -20.26 0.25 4.54
CA ALA A 266 -20.78 0.68 5.83
C ALA A 266 -19.76 0.38 6.94
N ASP A 267 -19.58 1.31 7.87
CA ASP A 267 -18.70 1.07 9.01
C ASP A 267 -19.28 -0.04 9.89
N LEU A 268 -18.49 -1.09 10.08
CA LEU A 268 -18.84 -2.24 10.91
C LEU A 268 -18.72 -1.95 12.40
N ASN A 269 -18.17 -0.78 12.79
CA ASN A 269 -17.97 -0.36 14.19
C ASN A 269 -17.26 -1.44 15.04
N ARG A 270 -16.25 -2.10 14.46
CA ARG A 270 -15.44 -3.10 15.13
C ARG A 270 -13.96 -2.98 14.76
N SER A 271 -13.11 -3.58 15.58
CA SER A 271 -11.67 -3.65 15.34
C SER A 271 -11.32 -4.32 14.00
N PRO A 272 -10.16 -3.97 13.40
CA PRO A 272 -9.66 -4.62 12.21
C PRO A 272 -9.60 -6.15 12.32
N PHE A 273 -9.90 -6.85 11.24
CA PHE A 273 -9.95 -8.31 11.19
C PHE A 273 -9.64 -8.85 9.80
N ILE A 274 -9.31 -10.14 9.71
CA ILE A 274 -9.16 -10.89 8.47
C ILE A 274 -10.37 -11.80 8.30
N SER A 275 -10.84 -11.94 7.07
CA SER A 275 -11.79 -12.99 6.69
C SER A 275 -11.24 -13.72 5.48
N VAL A 276 -11.09 -15.04 5.61
CA VAL A 276 -10.65 -15.90 4.50
C VAL A 276 -11.87 -16.61 3.92
N THR A 277 -12.09 -16.44 2.63
CA THR A 277 -13.14 -17.12 1.89
C THR A 277 -12.68 -18.53 1.52
N SER A 278 -13.54 -19.51 1.78
CA SER A 278 -13.40 -20.85 1.22
C SER A 278 -14.16 -20.88 -0.12
N PRO A 279 -13.53 -21.28 -1.23
CA PRO A 279 -14.24 -21.50 -2.48
C PRO A 279 -15.34 -22.55 -2.27
N THR A 280 -16.56 -22.23 -2.69
CA THR A 280 -17.67 -23.17 -2.79
C THR A 280 -17.63 -23.88 -4.15
N ASP A 281 -17.94 -25.17 -4.18
CA ASP A 281 -17.95 -25.95 -5.41
C ASP A 281 -18.91 -25.33 -6.44
N GLY A 282 -18.37 -24.97 -7.61
CA GLY A 282 -19.15 -24.43 -8.74
C GLY A 282 -19.10 -22.90 -8.91
N ASP A 283 -18.54 -22.16 -7.96
CA ASP A 283 -18.37 -20.71 -8.10
C ASP A 283 -17.10 -20.36 -8.90
N PRO A 284 -17.11 -19.25 -9.68
CA PRO A 284 -15.89 -18.71 -10.26
C PRO A 284 -14.85 -18.44 -9.17
N LEU A 285 -13.60 -18.80 -9.44
CA LEU A 285 -12.51 -18.54 -8.51
C LEU A 285 -12.46 -17.03 -8.20
N PRO A 286 -12.51 -16.62 -6.92
CA PRO A 286 -12.46 -15.22 -6.58
C PRO A 286 -11.08 -14.62 -6.92
N ASN A 287 -11.04 -13.31 -7.15
CA ASN A 287 -9.78 -12.62 -7.43
C ASN A 287 -8.83 -12.58 -6.23
N TYR A 288 -9.36 -12.75 -5.02
CA TYR A 288 -8.62 -12.81 -3.77
C TYR A 288 -9.12 -14.00 -2.94
N ASP A 289 -8.29 -14.52 -2.03
CA ASP A 289 -8.70 -15.55 -1.06
C ASP A 289 -9.56 -15.01 0.07
N GLY A 290 -9.62 -13.69 0.24
CA GLY A 290 -10.34 -13.06 1.33
C GLY A 290 -10.11 -11.56 1.36
N PHE A 291 -10.31 -10.97 2.54
CA PHE A 291 -10.08 -9.56 2.78
C PHE A 291 -9.55 -9.30 4.18
N PHE A 292 -8.95 -8.13 4.36
CA PHE A 292 -8.71 -7.56 5.68
C PHE A 292 -9.49 -6.25 5.81
N TRP A 293 -10.25 -6.14 6.88
CA TRP A 293 -11.04 -4.95 7.20
C TRP A 293 -10.21 -4.01 8.07
N VAL A 294 -10.22 -2.72 7.76
CA VAL A 294 -9.45 -1.73 8.52
C VAL A 294 -10.27 -0.59 9.12
N GLY A 295 -11.60 -0.62 8.98
CA GLY A 295 -12.47 0.46 9.45
C GLY A 295 -12.41 1.71 8.57
N THR A 296 -12.69 2.86 9.16
CA THR A 296 -12.64 4.17 8.50
C THR A 296 -11.20 4.53 8.13
N ILE A 297 -10.98 4.87 6.85
CA ILE A 297 -9.65 5.21 6.35
C ILE A 297 -9.34 6.71 6.45
N THR A 298 -8.08 7.01 6.74
CA THR A 298 -7.54 8.37 6.76
C THR A 298 -6.33 8.45 5.85
N GLY A 299 -6.26 9.50 5.05
CA GLY A 299 -5.16 9.68 4.12
C GLY A 299 -3.83 9.92 4.85
N SER A 300 -2.79 9.28 4.33
CA SER A 300 -1.40 9.50 4.73
C SER A 300 -0.68 10.24 3.62
N PRO A 301 -0.31 11.52 3.82
CA PRO A 301 0.46 12.26 2.84
C PRO A 301 1.89 11.70 2.71
N PRO A 302 2.64 12.12 1.67
CA PRO A 302 4.07 11.88 1.54
C PRO A 302 4.87 12.43 2.72
N LEU A 303 6.05 11.85 2.94
CA LEU A 303 7.02 12.44 3.86
C LEU A 303 7.47 13.80 3.31
N ALA A 304 7.34 14.85 4.12
CA ALA A 304 7.83 16.17 3.73
C ALA A 304 9.37 16.16 3.69
N ALA A 305 9.95 16.94 2.77
CA ALA A 305 11.37 17.26 2.87
C ALA A 305 11.58 18.17 4.09
N GLU A 306 12.52 17.81 4.97
CA GLU A 306 13.00 18.67 6.05
C GLU A 306 13.82 19.86 5.53
#